data_AF-A0AAW9RTA1-F1
#
_entry.id   AF-A0AAW9RTA1-F1
#
_cell.length_a   1.000
_cell.length_b   1.000
_cell.length_c   1.000
_cell.angle_alpha   90.00
_cell.angle_beta   90.00
_cell.angle_gamma   90.00
#
_symmetry.space_group_name_H-M   'P 1'
#
loop_
_entity.id
_entity.type
_entity.pdbx_description
1 polymer ?
#
loop_
_entity_poly.entity_id
_entity_poly.type
_entity_poly.pdbx_seq_one_letter_code
_entity_poly.pdbx_strand_id
1 'polypeptide(L)'
;MNYIRNAFLGSAALLVAATGAQAADMMMEVKAPREPVYRCDITGFIELPGTDICFKVGGFARLVVVGAQDNWFGDAFYRPDHIIPDGHTLIDRLQMYGQGRVNFDARTSTEYGTVRAFVELQATDDDTRTGGAANLRHAFVQFGNWTFGKTWSTFLHLDSSATTTDPYVIIGDNFMRRNQIRYTQSFGNGFSVSVAVEDQEYTTPISVNAGGAGLLYIGPPGGPTLYPAGPLIPSLSAVNDRNSMPDIVANIRVDGDWGNAQLSGAIHNNQFRNVTVGFPPQAAPVQGNQTDSEIGWAALFGLVINTPSIGDGDFFSFKAIYTDGAHQYFQDSFGGAGIGGGGVVNTIWGQCTPGAPALGNCIVDTVTTWSVLAGFTHNWTPTFNSTLGGGYGSVDVPKVLTTYGPAVPFALGTTGTADLDTKFWQVYLDFAWTPVPRTTFQVDLVYGNADYNYPQWNGANNCVGPVAVCGPLGSDDDGAFSAAFQVTRSF
;
A
#
# COMPACT_ATOMS: atom_id res chain seq x y z
N MET A 1 -63.92 -42.72 -39.84
CA MET A 1 -64.66 -43.68 -38.99
C MET A 1 -63.74 -44.82 -38.59
N ASN A 2 -63.97 -45.35 -37.39
CA ASN A 2 -63.08 -46.13 -36.53
C ASN A 2 -62.74 -47.59 -36.95
N TYR A 3 -61.48 -47.98 -36.64
CA TYR A 3 -60.89 -49.21 -36.04
C TYR A 3 -61.35 -50.66 -36.34
N ILE A 4 -60.36 -51.59 -36.30
CA ILE A 4 -60.25 -52.91 -35.55
C ILE A 4 -58.94 -53.62 -36.04
N ARG A 5 -57.80 -53.86 -35.33
CA ARG A 5 -57.33 -54.73 -34.18
C ARG A 5 -57.49 -56.26 -34.36
N ASN A 6 -56.43 -57.01 -34.74
CA ASN A 6 -55.33 -57.71 -33.97
C ASN A 6 -55.73 -59.08 -33.36
N ALA A 7 -54.89 -60.13 -33.17
CA ALA A 7 -53.71 -60.75 -33.83
C ALA A 7 -53.31 -62.00 -32.96
N PHE A 8 -52.69 -63.00 -33.59
CA PHE A 8 -52.36 -64.40 -33.18
C PHE A 8 -51.14 -64.54 -32.23
N LEU A 9 -51.17 -65.44 -31.21
CA LEU A 9 -50.62 -66.83 -31.10
C LEU A 9 -49.08 -66.99 -31.13
N GLY A 10 -48.54 -67.67 -30.10
CA GLY A 10 -47.16 -68.13 -29.98
C GLY A 10 -47.07 -69.65 -29.74
N SER A 11 -45.96 -70.29 -30.13
CA SER A 11 -45.73 -71.74 -30.01
C SER A 11 -44.27 -72.07 -29.67
N ALA A 12 -44.11 -73.18 -28.95
CA ALA A 12 -42.93 -73.86 -28.39
C ALA A 12 -42.15 -74.65 -29.50
N ALA A 13 -41.01 -75.36 -29.36
CA ALA A 13 -40.06 -75.76 -28.30
C ALA A 13 -38.82 -76.45 -28.96
N LEU A 14 -37.75 -76.66 -28.15
CA LEU A 14 -36.86 -77.86 -28.05
C LEU A 14 -35.75 -78.20 -29.10
N LEU A 15 -34.50 -78.37 -28.60
CA LEU A 15 -33.56 -79.54 -28.69
C LEU A 15 -32.05 -79.30 -29.03
N VAL A 16 -31.19 -79.86 -28.14
CA VAL A 16 -29.89 -80.56 -28.31
C VAL A 16 -28.54 -79.80 -28.25
N ALA A 17 -27.61 -80.46 -27.54
CA ALA A 17 -26.27 -80.10 -27.09
C ALA A 17 -25.14 -80.21 -28.14
N ALA A 18 -24.04 -79.47 -27.94
CA ALA A 18 -22.66 -80.01 -27.79
C ALA A 18 -21.55 -78.94 -27.99
N THR A 19 -20.50 -79.07 -27.16
CA THR A 19 -19.07 -78.70 -27.36
C THR A 19 -18.60 -77.23 -27.38
N GLY A 20 -17.60 -76.97 -26.52
CA GLY A 20 -16.51 -76.02 -26.77
C GLY A 20 -16.73 -74.58 -26.32
N ALA A 21 -16.50 -74.28 -25.03
CA ALA A 21 -16.31 -72.90 -24.59
C ALA A 21 -14.99 -72.35 -25.18
N GLN A 22 -15.12 -71.60 -26.26
CA GLN A 22 -14.13 -70.64 -26.75
C GLN A 22 -14.07 -69.44 -25.79
N ALA A 23 -12.92 -68.78 -25.80
CA ALA A 23 -12.49 -67.71 -24.90
C ALA A 23 -13.57 -66.70 -24.48
N ALA A 24 -13.56 -66.34 -23.19
CA ALA A 24 -14.21 -65.15 -22.70
C ALA A 24 -13.46 -63.91 -23.20
N ASP A 25 -13.83 -63.39 -24.37
CA ASP A 25 -13.58 -61.99 -24.66
C ASP A 25 -14.60 -61.18 -23.88
N MET A 26 -14.15 -60.57 -22.79
CA MET A 26 -14.84 -59.40 -22.25
C MET A 26 -14.88 -58.36 -23.37
N MET A 27 -16.06 -58.16 -23.92
CA MET A 27 -16.38 -56.91 -24.57
C MET A 27 -16.22 -55.84 -23.49
N MET A 28 -15.05 -55.20 -23.43
CA MET A 28 -14.92 -53.95 -22.73
C MET A 28 -15.96 -53.05 -23.39
N GLU A 29 -17.03 -52.75 -22.67
CA GLU A 29 -17.88 -51.62 -23.00
C GLU A 29 -16.91 -50.44 -23.11
N VAL A 30 -16.56 -50.09 -24.34
CA VAL A 30 -15.84 -48.87 -24.64
C VAL A 30 -16.82 -47.80 -24.23
N LYS A 31 -16.72 -47.43 -22.95
CA LYS A 31 -17.38 -46.27 -22.37
C LYS A 31 -17.01 -45.17 -23.34
N ALA A 32 -17.99 -44.71 -24.13
CA ALA A 32 -17.80 -43.59 -25.02
C ALA A 32 -16.99 -42.55 -24.25
N PRO A 33 -15.96 -41.92 -24.87
CA PRO A 33 -15.21 -40.90 -24.17
C PRO A 33 -16.25 -39.97 -23.58
N ARG A 34 -16.36 -39.95 -22.24
CA ARG A 34 -17.29 -39.03 -21.58
C ARG A 34 -16.87 -37.70 -22.14
N GLU A 35 -17.72 -37.09 -22.95
CA GLU A 35 -17.50 -35.71 -23.37
C GLU A 35 -17.16 -34.98 -22.08
N PRO A 36 -15.98 -34.33 -21.99
CA PRO A 36 -15.67 -33.56 -20.81
C PRO A 36 -16.84 -32.57 -20.72
N VAL A 37 -17.67 -32.73 -19.68
CA VAL A 37 -18.73 -31.78 -19.39
C VAL A 37 -17.96 -30.55 -18.97
N TYR A 38 -17.65 -29.68 -19.93
CA TYR A 38 -17.03 -28.39 -19.71
C TYR A 38 -17.90 -27.68 -18.69
N ARG A 39 -17.40 -27.57 -17.46
CA ARG A 39 -18.16 -27.05 -16.32
C ARG A 39 -17.92 -25.56 -16.10
N CYS A 40 -16.89 -25.02 -16.76
CA CYS A 40 -16.54 -23.62 -16.62
C CYS A 40 -17.40 -22.70 -17.52
N ASP A 41 -18.56 -22.28 -17.02
CA ASP A 41 -19.44 -21.30 -17.69
C ASP A 41 -19.11 -19.84 -17.29
N ILE A 42 -17.85 -19.58 -16.93
CA ILE A 42 -17.40 -18.23 -16.54
C ILE A 42 -16.70 -17.60 -17.74
N THR A 43 -17.24 -16.51 -18.25
CA THR A 43 -16.68 -15.80 -19.41
C THR A 43 -15.20 -15.44 -19.21
N GLY A 44 -14.37 -15.88 -20.16
CA GLY A 44 -12.93 -15.62 -20.17
C GLY A 44 -12.10 -16.53 -19.25
N PHE A 45 -12.70 -17.53 -18.62
CA PHE A 45 -12.00 -18.61 -17.93
C PHE A 45 -11.93 -19.83 -18.83
N ILE A 46 -10.85 -20.59 -18.67
CA ILE A 46 -10.64 -21.90 -19.28
C ILE A 46 -10.67 -22.97 -18.18
N GLU A 47 -11.18 -24.15 -18.49
CA GLU A 47 -11.09 -25.28 -17.56
C GLU A 47 -9.67 -25.86 -17.58
N LEU A 48 -9.04 -26.01 -16.41
CA LEU A 48 -7.73 -26.65 -16.32
C LEU A 48 -7.88 -28.16 -16.53
N PRO A 49 -7.17 -28.76 -17.52
CA PRO A 49 -7.34 -30.17 -17.86
C PRO A 49 -7.19 -31.11 -16.66
N GLY A 50 -8.18 -32.00 -16.46
CA GLY A 50 -8.18 -32.98 -15.38
C GLY A 50 -8.56 -32.44 -14.00
N THR A 51 -9.07 -31.21 -13.93
CA THR A 51 -9.54 -30.57 -12.68
C THR A 51 -10.92 -29.96 -12.88
N ASP A 52 -11.57 -29.55 -11.80
CA ASP A 52 -12.81 -28.76 -11.79
C ASP A 52 -12.56 -27.25 -11.68
N ILE A 53 -11.33 -26.81 -11.96
CA ILE A 53 -10.88 -25.42 -11.78
C ILE A 53 -11.15 -24.61 -13.06
N CYS A 54 -11.94 -23.56 -12.92
CA CYS A 54 -11.98 -22.45 -13.85
C CYS A 54 -10.76 -21.56 -13.65
N PHE A 55 -9.96 -21.36 -14.68
CA PHE A 55 -8.73 -20.57 -14.61
C PHE A 55 -8.71 -19.42 -15.62
N LYS A 56 -8.28 -18.25 -15.17
CA LYS A 56 -8.07 -17.08 -16.03
C LYS A 56 -6.69 -16.49 -15.78
N VAL A 57 -6.02 -16.15 -16.89
CA VAL A 57 -4.82 -15.31 -16.88
C VAL A 57 -5.24 -13.92 -17.33
N GLY A 58 -4.78 -12.91 -16.62
CA GLY A 58 -4.92 -11.51 -17.02
C GLY A 58 -3.65 -10.74 -16.71
N GLY A 59 -3.59 -9.51 -17.17
CA GLY A 59 -2.42 -8.67 -16.91
C GLY A 59 -2.34 -7.47 -17.83
N PHE A 60 -1.17 -6.84 -17.82
CA PHE A 60 -0.80 -5.82 -18.78
C PHE A 60 0.70 -5.73 -19.00
N ALA A 61 1.07 -5.15 -20.14
CA ALA A 61 2.37 -4.55 -20.37
C ALA A 61 2.21 -3.03 -20.43
N ARG A 62 3.16 -2.31 -19.82
CA ARG A 62 3.12 -0.86 -19.70
C ARG A 62 4.51 -0.27 -19.92
N LEU A 63 4.55 0.87 -20.61
CA LEU A 63 5.68 1.78 -20.65
C LEU A 63 5.30 3.06 -19.89
N VAL A 64 6.21 3.57 -19.08
CA VAL A 64 6.10 4.88 -18.43
C VAL A 64 7.30 5.73 -18.82
N VAL A 65 7.05 7.00 -19.10
CA VAL A 65 8.04 8.06 -19.31
C VAL A 65 7.68 9.21 -18.38
N VAL A 66 8.63 9.72 -17.61
CA VAL A 66 8.41 10.88 -16.73
C VAL A 66 9.50 11.90 -16.93
N GLY A 67 9.13 13.17 -16.99
CA GLY A 67 10.04 14.31 -16.91
C GLY A 67 9.61 15.22 -15.76
N ALA A 68 10.54 15.63 -14.93
CA ALA A 68 10.27 16.51 -13.80
C ALA A 68 11.35 17.59 -13.65
N GLN A 69 11.00 18.67 -12.96
CA GLN A 69 11.96 19.69 -12.55
C GLN A 69 13.00 19.10 -11.57
N ASP A 70 14.15 19.76 -11.49
CA ASP A 70 15.35 19.31 -10.79
C ASP A 70 15.23 19.33 -9.26
N ASN A 71 14.22 20.00 -8.71
CA ASN A 71 13.89 20.03 -7.29
C ASN A 71 13.08 18.82 -6.80
N TRP A 72 12.65 17.93 -7.71
CA TRP A 72 12.07 16.63 -7.33
C TRP A 72 13.16 15.63 -6.94
N PHE A 73 13.19 15.23 -5.67
CA PHE A 73 14.10 14.20 -5.15
C PHE A 73 13.55 12.78 -5.32
N GLY A 74 14.45 11.80 -5.40
CA GLY A 74 14.06 10.38 -5.43
C GLY A 74 13.67 9.83 -6.81
N ASP A 75 13.72 8.51 -6.94
CA ASP A 75 13.60 7.75 -8.19
C ASP A 75 12.34 6.92 -8.38
N ALA A 76 11.50 6.91 -7.36
CA ALA A 76 10.23 6.26 -7.36
C ALA A 76 9.21 7.17 -6.67
N PHE A 77 8.13 7.48 -7.37
CA PHE A 77 7.00 8.29 -6.93
C PHE A 77 7.26 9.81 -6.88
N TYR A 78 6.62 10.55 -7.79
CA TYR A 78 6.63 12.00 -7.80
C TYR A 78 5.52 12.52 -6.88
N ARG A 79 5.88 12.88 -5.65
CA ARG A 79 4.99 13.44 -4.61
C ARG A 79 5.55 14.72 -3.97
N PRO A 80 4.71 15.70 -3.59
CA PRO A 80 5.19 16.99 -3.10
C PRO A 80 6.17 16.94 -1.94
N ASP A 81 6.10 15.93 -1.07
CA ASP A 81 7.05 15.69 0.03
C ASP A 81 8.47 15.32 -0.43
N HIS A 82 8.65 15.06 -1.72
CA HIS A 82 9.95 14.88 -2.35
C HIS A 82 10.48 16.17 -3.00
N ILE A 83 9.75 17.29 -2.94
CA ILE A 83 10.25 18.59 -3.40
C ILE A 83 11.23 19.11 -2.34
N ILE A 84 12.48 19.35 -2.74
CA ILE A 84 13.52 19.87 -1.84
C ILE A 84 13.45 21.39 -1.81
N PRO A 85 13.38 22.00 -0.61
CA PRO A 85 13.43 23.44 -0.47
C PRO A 85 14.75 24.06 -0.95
N ASP A 86 14.69 25.08 -1.81
CA ASP A 86 15.84 25.76 -2.44
C ASP A 86 16.90 24.80 -3.05
N GLY A 87 16.53 23.53 -3.24
CA GLY A 87 17.42 22.44 -3.57
C GLY A 87 17.30 22.07 -5.02
N HIS A 88 18.28 22.46 -5.83
CA HIS A 88 18.44 21.95 -7.18
C HIS A 88 19.25 20.65 -7.12
N THR A 89 18.68 19.53 -7.57
CA THR A 89 19.52 18.38 -7.94
C THR A 89 20.21 18.70 -9.26
N LEU A 90 21.44 18.22 -9.49
CA LEU A 90 22.12 18.41 -10.79
C LEU A 90 21.57 17.47 -11.88
N ILE A 91 20.34 16.96 -11.70
CA ILE A 91 19.79 15.85 -12.47
C ILE A 91 18.42 16.26 -13.02
N ASP A 92 18.41 16.79 -14.24
CA ASP A 92 17.16 16.90 -15.02
C ASP A 92 16.64 15.49 -15.31
N ARG A 93 15.52 15.13 -14.68
CA ARG A 93 15.12 13.73 -14.53
C ARG A 93 14.09 13.31 -15.56
N LEU A 94 14.57 12.97 -16.75
CA LEU A 94 13.83 12.14 -17.70
C LEU A 94 14.04 10.66 -17.34
N GLN A 95 13.00 9.96 -16.90
CA GLN A 95 13.03 8.54 -16.55
C GLN A 95 12.09 7.73 -17.44
N MET A 96 12.50 6.53 -17.81
CA MET A 96 11.68 5.59 -18.57
C MET A 96 11.78 4.20 -17.96
N TYR A 97 10.66 3.50 -17.82
CA TYR A 97 10.66 2.14 -17.32
C TYR A 97 9.54 1.29 -17.93
N GLY A 98 9.83 0.01 -18.08
CA GLY A 98 8.86 -1.02 -18.44
C GLY A 98 8.23 -1.62 -17.20
N GLN A 99 6.93 -1.86 -17.23
CA GLN A 99 6.21 -2.57 -16.17
C GLN A 99 5.35 -3.69 -16.75
N GLY A 100 5.49 -4.88 -16.16
CA GLY A 100 4.67 -6.03 -16.48
C GLY A 100 3.89 -6.47 -15.24
N ARG A 101 2.61 -6.76 -15.43
CA ARG A 101 1.77 -7.35 -14.39
C ARG A 101 1.04 -8.57 -14.95
N VAL A 102 1.03 -9.65 -14.18
CA VAL A 102 0.32 -10.88 -14.52
C VAL A 102 -0.47 -11.32 -13.30
N ASN A 103 -1.72 -11.69 -13.51
CA ASN A 103 -2.57 -12.29 -12.50
C ASN A 103 -3.15 -13.62 -12.96
N PHE A 104 -3.39 -14.47 -11.97
CA PHE A 104 -3.96 -15.79 -12.08
C PHE A 104 -5.19 -15.85 -11.18
N ASP A 105 -6.35 -16.11 -11.75
CA ASP A 105 -7.63 -16.25 -11.04
C ASP A 105 -8.12 -17.69 -11.25
N ALA A 106 -8.12 -18.46 -10.17
CA ALA A 106 -8.62 -19.83 -10.15
C ALA A 106 -9.91 -19.87 -9.33
N ARG A 107 -10.98 -20.44 -9.89
CA ARG A 107 -12.29 -20.56 -9.24
C ARG A 107 -12.79 -21.98 -9.31
N THR A 108 -13.32 -22.46 -8.21
CA THR A 108 -13.93 -23.80 -8.10
C THR A 108 -15.30 -23.65 -7.48
N SER A 109 -16.32 -24.24 -8.12
CA SER A 109 -17.67 -24.28 -7.56
C SER A 109 -17.78 -25.43 -6.57
N THR A 110 -18.14 -25.13 -5.32
CA THR A 110 -18.31 -26.11 -4.25
C THR A 110 -19.73 -26.06 -3.68
N GLU A 111 -20.09 -27.03 -2.84
CA GLU A 111 -21.38 -27.04 -2.14
C GLU A 111 -21.59 -25.83 -1.21
N TYR A 112 -20.52 -25.15 -0.80
CA TYR A 112 -20.53 -23.95 0.05
C TYR A 112 -20.43 -22.64 -0.76
N GLY A 113 -20.51 -22.72 -2.09
CA GLY A 113 -20.31 -21.60 -3.00
C GLY A 113 -18.97 -21.64 -3.71
N THR A 114 -18.62 -20.55 -4.39
CA THR A 114 -17.40 -20.46 -5.19
C THR A 114 -16.19 -20.19 -4.30
N VAL A 115 -15.20 -21.07 -4.35
CA VAL A 115 -13.85 -20.83 -3.81
C VAL A 115 -13.05 -20.12 -4.88
N ARG A 116 -12.38 -19.02 -4.54
CA ARG A 116 -11.48 -18.29 -5.44
C ARG A 116 -10.08 -18.23 -4.86
N ALA A 117 -9.07 -18.56 -5.67
CA ALA A 117 -7.68 -18.26 -5.38
C ALA A 117 -7.17 -17.24 -6.40
N PHE A 118 -6.53 -16.17 -5.92
CA PHE A 118 -6.03 -15.10 -6.78
C PHE A 118 -4.58 -14.78 -6.44
N VAL A 119 -3.73 -14.75 -7.46
CA VAL A 119 -2.31 -14.38 -7.36
C VAL A 119 -2.03 -13.29 -8.38
N GLU A 120 -1.34 -12.22 -7.97
CA GLU A 120 -0.88 -11.17 -8.87
C GLU A 120 0.59 -10.84 -8.60
N LEU A 121 1.38 -10.87 -9.67
CA LEU A 121 2.80 -10.52 -9.70
C LEU A 121 3.01 -9.27 -10.54
N GLN A 122 3.97 -8.44 -10.15
CA GLN A 122 4.42 -7.30 -10.94
C GLN A 122 5.93 -7.19 -10.93
N ALA A 123 6.51 -6.89 -12.09
CA ALA A 123 7.90 -6.47 -12.23
C ALA A 123 7.94 -5.09 -12.88
N THR A 124 8.88 -4.26 -12.43
CA THR A 124 9.24 -2.97 -13.03
C THR A 124 10.73 -3.00 -13.32
N ASP A 125 11.14 -2.52 -14.50
CA ASP A 125 12.53 -2.54 -14.93
C ASP A 125 12.87 -1.25 -15.70
N ASP A 126 13.98 -0.63 -15.31
CA ASP A 126 14.56 0.56 -15.91
C ASP A 126 16.07 0.42 -16.22
N ASP A 127 16.64 -0.76 -15.96
CA ASP A 127 18.06 -1.07 -16.20
C ASP A 127 18.26 -1.94 -17.46
N THR A 128 19.49 -1.96 -17.94
CA THR A 128 19.92 -2.68 -19.15
C THR A 128 20.49 -4.08 -18.89
N ARG A 129 20.76 -4.47 -17.63
CA ARG A 129 21.56 -5.68 -17.34
C ARG A 129 20.97 -6.64 -16.31
N THR A 130 20.17 -6.17 -15.37
CA THR A 130 19.78 -6.98 -14.20
C THR A 130 18.32 -7.46 -14.20
N GLY A 131 17.43 -6.78 -14.94
CA GLY A 131 16.01 -7.10 -14.99
C GLY A 131 15.27 -6.73 -13.70
N GLY A 132 13.98 -6.43 -13.83
CA GLY A 132 13.13 -6.03 -12.71
C GLY A 132 12.77 -7.15 -11.75
N ALA A 133 12.84 -6.89 -10.43
CA ALA A 133 12.39 -7.84 -9.41
C ALA A 133 10.87 -8.08 -9.49
N ALA A 134 10.45 -9.34 -9.47
CA ALA A 134 9.04 -9.71 -9.42
C ALA A 134 8.50 -9.66 -7.99
N ASN A 135 7.53 -8.79 -7.76
CA ASN A 135 6.91 -8.53 -6.47
C ASN A 135 5.51 -9.15 -6.38
N LEU A 136 5.20 -9.77 -5.23
CA LEU A 136 3.88 -10.31 -4.94
C LEU A 136 2.93 -9.20 -4.46
N ARG A 137 1.95 -8.88 -5.30
CA ARG A 137 0.91 -7.88 -5.01
C ARG A 137 -0.26 -8.51 -4.28
N HIS A 138 -0.87 -9.53 -4.88
CA HIS A 138 -2.01 -10.23 -4.30
C HIS A 138 -1.71 -11.73 -4.19
N ALA A 139 -2.12 -12.33 -3.09
CA ALA A 139 -2.14 -13.77 -2.87
C ALA A 139 -3.18 -14.08 -1.81
N PHE A 140 -4.40 -14.39 -2.24
CA PHE A 140 -5.51 -14.64 -1.31
C PHE A 140 -6.44 -15.73 -1.78
N VAL A 141 -7.16 -16.30 -0.81
CA VAL A 141 -8.26 -17.23 -1.02
C VAL A 141 -9.55 -16.59 -0.53
N GLN A 142 -10.62 -16.67 -1.31
CA GLN A 142 -11.97 -16.29 -0.89
C GLN A 142 -12.86 -17.51 -0.79
N PHE A 143 -13.61 -17.59 0.30
CA PHE A 143 -14.56 -18.65 0.58
C PHE A 143 -15.83 -18.06 1.18
N GLY A 144 -16.90 -18.00 0.39
CA GLY A 144 -18.10 -17.25 0.75
C GLY A 144 -17.76 -15.79 1.06
N ASN A 145 -18.17 -15.33 2.23
CA ASN A 145 -17.93 -13.97 2.71
C ASN A 145 -16.54 -13.74 3.32
N TRP A 146 -15.70 -14.78 3.37
CA TRP A 146 -14.36 -14.70 3.95
C TRP A 146 -13.28 -14.48 2.89
N THR A 147 -12.25 -13.71 3.24
CA THR A 147 -11.02 -13.53 2.47
C THR A 147 -9.81 -13.76 3.37
N PHE A 148 -8.86 -14.58 2.92
CA PHE A 148 -7.65 -14.94 3.65
C PHE A 148 -6.42 -14.67 2.78
N GLY A 149 -5.45 -13.92 3.29
CA GLY A 149 -4.16 -13.69 2.63
C GLY A 149 -3.89 -12.24 2.28
N LYS A 150 -2.94 -12.00 1.36
CA LYS A 150 -2.46 -10.66 0.99
C LYS A 150 -3.35 -10.03 -0.07
N THR A 151 -4.02 -8.94 0.29
CA THR A 151 -4.77 -8.11 -0.67
C THR A 151 -4.91 -6.68 -0.15
N TRP A 152 -5.62 -5.83 -0.89
CA TRP A 152 -5.93 -4.46 -0.46
C TRP A 152 -6.52 -4.42 0.95
N SER A 153 -6.00 -3.52 1.80
CA SER A 153 -6.54 -3.32 3.15
C SER A 153 -8.04 -2.98 3.09
N THR A 154 -8.77 -3.47 4.09
CA THR A 154 -10.18 -3.18 4.35
C THR A 154 -10.43 -1.69 4.61
N PHE A 155 -9.38 -0.95 4.99
CA PHE A 155 -9.45 0.48 5.23
C PHE A 155 -9.65 1.29 3.95
N LEU A 156 -9.20 0.77 2.80
CA LEU A 156 -9.13 1.54 1.56
C LEU A 156 -10.49 1.68 0.88
N HIS A 157 -10.74 2.88 0.37
CA HIS A 157 -11.76 3.12 -0.63
C HIS A 157 -11.08 3.36 -1.99
N LEU A 158 -10.92 2.29 -2.77
CA LEU A 158 -10.16 2.32 -4.03
C LEU A 158 -10.85 3.12 -5.13
N ASP A 159 -12.18 3.21 -5.10
CA ASP A 159 -12.95 3.91 -6.15
C ASP A 159 -12.76 5.43 -6.10
N SER A 160 -12.39 5.98 -4.93
CA SER A 160 -12.09 7.41 -4.78
C SER A 160 -10.60 7.74 -4.84
N SER A 161 -9.76 6.80 -5.30
CA SER A 161 -8.36 7.08 -5.61
C SER A 161 -8.23 8.02 -6.82
N ALA A 162 -7.09 8.69 -6.91
CA ALA A 162 -6.80 9.60 -8.01
C ALA A 162 -6.63 8.84 -9.33
N THR A 163 -7.20 9.39 -10.41
CA THR A 163 -6.96 8.89 -11.77
C THR A 163 -5.69 9.54 -12.31
N THR A 164 -4.58 8.82 -12.23
CA THR A 164 -3.27 9.23 -12.77
C THR A 164 -2.52 8.04 -13.36
N THR A 165 -1.44 8.32 -14.06
CA THR A 165 -0.42 7.35 -14.47
C THR A 165 0.31 6.77 -13.25
N ASP A 166 0.96 5.62 -13.44
CA ASP A 166 1.68 4.87 -12.39
C ASP A 166 2.71 5.64 -11.54
N PRO A 167 3.53 6.57 -12.09
CA PRO A 167 4.60 7.20 -11.33
C PRO A 167 4.07 8.20 -10.30
N TYR A 168 2.81 8.62 -10.38
CA TYR A 168 2.23 9.54 -9.43
C TYR A 168 1.49 8.81 -8.34
N VAL A 169 1.66 9.31 -7.12
CA VAL A 169 0.67 9.11 -6.09
C VAL A 169 0.30 10.48 -5.54
N ILE A 170 -0.98 10.76 -5.59
CA ILE A 170 -1.53 12.07 -5.30
C ILE A 170 -1.71 12.23 -3.79
N ILE A 171 -1.33 13.38 -3.23
CA ILE A 171 -1.56 13.71 -1.81
C ILE A 171 -3.03 13.43 -1.45
N GLY A 172 -3.23 12.73 -0.33
CA GLY A 172 -4.54 12.34 0.15
C GLY A 172 -5.12 11.06 -0.45
N ASP A 173 -4.40 10.42 -1.37
CA ASP A 173 -4.61 9.02 -1.70
C ASP A 173 -3.89 8.09 -0.71
N ASN A 174 -4.27 6.82 -0.72
CA ASN A 174 -3.60 5.79 0.07
C ASN A 174 -3.68 4.40 -0.57
N PHE A 175 -2.56 3.68 -0.54
CA PHE A 175 -2.45 2.35 -1.11
C PHE A 175 -1.63 1.44 -0.20
N MET A 176 -2.26 0.37 0.29
CA MET A 176 -1.57 -0.64 1.08
C MET A 176 -2.22 -2.01 0.92
N ARG A 177 -1.39 -3.04 0.98
CA ARG A 177 -1.87 -4.42 0.94
C ARG A 177 -1.37 -5.17 2.15
N ARG A 178 -2.29 -5.69 2.95
CA ARG A 178 -1.98 -6.42 4.17
C ARG A 178 -2.31 -7.90 4.00
N ASN A 179 -1.53 -8.76 4.67
CA ASN A 179 -2.01 -10.09 5.00
C ASN A 179 -3.18 -9.90 5.96
N GLN A 180 -4.34 -10.48 5.64
CA GLN A 180 -5.54 -10.24 6.42
C GLN A 180 -6.45 -11.45 6.45
N ILE A 181 -7.29 -11.49 7.48
CA ILE A 181 -8.50 -12.31 7.52
C ILE A 181 -9.67 -11.33 7.57
N ARG A 182 -10.49 -11.31 6.51
CA ARG A 182 -11.61 -10.39 6.36
C ARG A 182 -12.92 -11.14 6.20
N TYR A 183 -13.95 -10.68 6.88
CA TYR A 183 -15.34 -11.05 6.65
C TYR A 183 -16.11 -9.86 6.09
N THR A 184 -16.84 -10.04 4.99
CA THR A 184 -17.69 -9.01 4.37
C THR A 184 -19.12 -9.50 4.27
N GLN A 185 -20.04 -8.81 4.94
CA GLN A 185 -21.47 -9.10 4.89
C GLN A 185 -22.20 -8.05 4.05
N SER A 186 -22.89 -8.50 3.01
CA SER A 186 -23.88 -7.68 2.29
C SER A 186 -25.27 -7.85 2.91
N PHE A 187 -26.03 -6.76 3.01
CA PHE A 187 -27.38 -6.74 3.56
C PHE A 187 -28.47 -6.46 2.51
N GLY A 188 -28.09 -6.38 1.24
CA GLY A 188 -28.96 -5.96 0.14
C GLY A 188 -28.99 -4.44 -0.03
N ASN A 189 -29.61 -3.98 -1.12
CA ASN A 189 -29.70 -2.55 -1.49
C ASN A 189 -28.34 -1.83 -1.50
N GLY A 190 -27.27 -2.54 -1.87
CA GLY A 190 -25.91 -2.00 -1.93
C GLY A 190 -25.24 -1.73 -0.58
N PHE A 191 -25.87 -2.01 0.56
CA PHE A 191 -25.24 -1.85 1.88
C PHE A 191 -24.39 -3.08 2.24
N SER A 192 -23.17 -2.84 2.71
CA SER A 192 -22.27 -3.88 3.22
C SER A 192 -21.40 -3.40 4.38
N VAL A 193 -20.95 -4.36 5.19
CA VAL A 193 -20.01 -4.16 6.30
C VAL A 193 -18.87 -5.14 6.14
N SER A 194 -17.64 -4.67 6.30
CA SER A 194 -16.46 -5.53 6.37
C SER A 194 -15.74 -5.35 7.70
N VAL A 195 -15.23 -6.46 8.25
CA VAL A 195 -14.34 -6.45 9.41
C VAL A 195 -13.16 -7.36 9.11
N ALA A 196 -11.96 -6.91 9.45
CA ALA A 196 -10.73 -7.64 9.23
C ALA A 196 -9.77 -7.52 10.41
N VAL A 197 -8.96 -8.56 10.56
CA VAL A 197 -7.68 -8.49 11.26
C VAL A 197 -6.58 -8.42 10.22
N GLU A 198 -5.73 -7.41 10.31
CA GLU A 198 -4.67 -7.12 9.35
C GLU A 198 -3.30 -7.19 10.02
N ASP A 199 -2.31 -7.66 9.27
CA ASP A 199 -0.93 -7.71 9.73
C ASP A 199 -0.33 -6.31 9.84
N GLN A 200 0.36 -6.05 10.95
CA GLN A 200 0.98 -4.78 11.27
C GLN A 200 2.25 -4.51 10.43
N GLU A 201 2.90 -5.55 9.92
CA GLU A 201 4.31 -5.50 9.44
C GLU A 201 4.52 -5.08 7.97
N TYR A 202 3.56 -4.41 7.33
CA TYR A 202 3.75 -3.90 5.96
C TYR A 202 4.85 -2.83 5.86
N THR A 203 4.96 -2.01 6.89
CA THR A 203 6.03 -1.03 7.12
C THR A 203 6.27 -1.07 8.61
N THR A 204 7.40 -1.61 9.07
CA THR A 204 7.72 -1.62 10.51
C THR A 204 7.70 -0.17 11.00
N PRO A 205 6.68 0.26 11.76
CA PRO A 205 6.57 1.66 12.09
C PRO A 205 7.72 2.00 13.02
N ILE A 206 8.38 3.10 12.75
CA ILE A 206 9.52 3.58 13.53
C ILE A 206 9.05 4.64 14.53
N SER A 207 9.78 4.76 15.62
CA SER A 207 9.61 5.86 16.57
C SER A 207 10.77 6.83 16.43
N VAL A 208 10.49 8.13 16.38
CA VAL A 208 11.54 9.14 16.41
C VAL A 208 11.92 9.40 17.86
N ASN A 209 13.21 9.33 18.16
CA ASN A 209 13.69 9.69 19.50
C ASN A 209 13.57 11.20 19.67
N ALA A 210 12.85 11.63 20.69
CA ALA A 210 12.69 13.02 21.07
C ALA A 210 14.04 13.66 21.39
N GLY A 211 15.02 12.90 21.92
CA GLY A 211 16.39 13.38 22.08
C GLY A 211 17.23 13.05 20.85
N GLY A 212 17.93 14.05 20.34
CA GLY A 212 18.75 13.99 19.14
C GLY A 212 19.65 12.75 19.05
N ALA A 213 19.95 12.37 17.80
CA ALA A 213 20.80 11.26 17.41
C ALA A 213 22.01 11.07 18.33
N GLY A 214 22.33 9.79 18.60
CA GLY A 214 23.43 9.36 19.44
C GLY A 214 24.67 10.22 19.27
N LEU A 215 25.20 10.67 20.40
CA LEU A 215 26.40 11.50 20.50
C LEU A 215 27.44 11.09 19.45
N LEU A 216 27.53 11.86 18.36
CA LEU A 216 28.59 11.71 17.38
C LEU A 216 29.91 11.94 18.12
N TYR A 217 30.69 10.86 18.24
CA TYR A 217 32.06 10.93 18.71
C TYR A 217 32.90 11.66 17.66
N ILE A 218 32.97 12.98 17.77
CA ILE A 218 33.90 13.80 16.98
C ILE A 218 35.17 13.96 17.81
N GLY A 219 36.14 13.06 17.56
CA GLY A 219 37.53 13.35 17.93
C GLY A 219 38.03 14.55 17.10
N PRO A 220 38.91 15.41 17.66
CA PRO A 220 39.45 16.55 16.92
C PRO A 220 40.17 16.06 15.65
N PRO A 221 40.06 16.77 14.52
CA PRO A 221 40.69 16.35 13.28
C PRO A 221 42.22 16.38 13.45
N GLY A 222 42.85 15.20 13.46
CA GLY A 222 44.30 15.03 13.37
C GLY A 222 45.06 14.62 14.65
N GLY A 223 44.39 14.27 15.75
CA GLY A 223 45.08 13.75 16.96
C GLY A 223 45.17 12.22 17.01
N PRO A 224 46.25 11.61 17.55
CA PRO A 224 46.33 10.17 17.73
C PRO A 224 45.27 9.70 18.73
N THR A 225 44.42 8.76 18.30
CA THR A 225 43.38 8.14 19.10
C THR A 225 43.98 7.19 20.15
N LEU A 226 44.24 7.72 21.34
CA LEU A 226 44.43 6.92 22.55
C LEU A 226 43.52 7.48 23.64
N TYR A 227 42.34 6.89 23.82
CA TYR A 227 41.57 7.05 25.05
C TYR A 227 41.58 5.74 25.84
N PRO A 228 41.83 5.80 27.17
CA PRO A 228 41.70 4.66 28.06
C PRO A 228 40.22 4.25 28.14
N ALA A 229 39.98 2.96 28.39
CA ALA A 229 38.67 2.35 28.55
C ALA A 229 37.84 3.00 29.69
N GLY A 230 37.23 4.15 29.40
CA GLY A 230 36.05 4.64 30.12
C GLY A 230 34.80 3.92 29.61
N PRO A 231 33.74 3.79 30.41
CA PRO A 231 32.56 3.03 30.03
C PRO A 231 31.92 3.68 28.80
N LEU A 232 31.93 2.96 27.68
CA LEU A 232 31.18 3.30 26.47
C LEU A 232 29.71 3.47 26.87
N ILE A 233 29.17 4.68 26.74
CA ILE A 233 27.74 4.92 26.97
C ILE A 233 27.01 4.33 25.76
N PRO A 234 26.22 3.26 25.92
CA PRO A 234 25.52 2.67 24.79
C PRO A 234 24.51 3.67 24.21
N SER A 235 24.58 3.94 22.90
CA SER A 235 23.50 4.62 22.19
C SER A 235 22.23 3.77 22.31
N LEU A 236 21.21 4.32 22.97
CA LEU A 236 19.89 3.71 23.10
C LEU A 236 19.05 4.10 21.89
N SER A 237 18.37 3.12 21.30
CA SER A 237 17.43 3.30 20.19
C SER A 237 16.13 2.59 20.54
N ALA A 238 14.99 3.19 20.20
CA ALA A 238 13.70 2.54 20.27
C ALA A 238 13.40 1.79 18.97
N VAL A 239 13.00 0.53 19.08
CA VAL A 239 12.59 -0.31 17.96
C VAL A 239 11.17 -0.77 18.19
N ASN A 240 10.43 -0.97 17.09
CA ASN A 240 9.12 -1.61 17.14
C ASN A 240 9.27 -2.96 17.87
N ASP A 241 8.61 -3.08 19.01
CA ASP A 241 8.59 -4.29 19.81
C ASP A 241 7.36 -5.10 19.41
N ARG A 242 7.47 -6.43 19.48
CA ARG A 242 6.37 -7.41 19.44
C ARG A 242 5.13 -6.97 18.62
N ASN A 243 4.97 -7.54 17.43
CA ASN A 243 3.67 -7.63 16.75
C ASN A 243 2.73 -8.53 17.57
N SER A 244 2.17 -7.99 18.65
CA SER A 244 1.42 -8.72 19.68
C SER A 244 -0.09 -8.67 19.47
N MET A 245 -0.56 -7.78 18.59
CA MET A 245 -1.96 -7.63 18.20
C MET A 245 -2.03 -7.33 16.70
N PRO A 246 -2.86 -8.03 15.91
CA PRO A 246 -3.14 -7.57 14.55
C PRO A 246 -3.90 -6.25 14.59
N ASP A 247 -3.82 -5.47 13.52
CA ASP A 247 -4.67 -4.29 13.39
C ASP A 247 -6.11 -4.71 13.16
N ILE A 248 -7.04 -4.04 13.83
CA ILE A 248 -8.47 -4.28 13.67
C ILE A 248 -9.01 -3.21 12.73
N VAL A 249 -9.55 -3.63 11.60
CA VAL A 249 -10.03 -2.73 10.56
C VAL A 249 -11.46 -3.05 10.22
N ALA A 250 -12.30 -2.02 10.09
CA ALA A 250 -13.68 -2.19 9.67
C ALA A 250 -14.07 -1.11 8.67
N ASN A 251 -15.02 -1.44 7.79
CA ASN A 251 -15.69 -0.48 6.95
C ASN A 251 -17.19 -0.73 6.87
N ILE A 252 -17.91 0.35 6.60
CA ILE A 252 -19.28 0.32 6.11
C ILE A 252 -19.30 0.95 4.73
N ARG A 253 -20.02 0.34 3.79
CA ARG A 253 -20.09 0.76 2.41
C ARG A 253 -21.53 0.75 1.90
N VAL A 254 -21.87 1.76 1.11
CA VAL A 254 -23.12 1.86 0.37
C VAL A 254 -22.80 2.04 -1.10
N ASP A 255 -23.35 1.16 -1.93
CA ASP A 255 -23.33 1.25 -3.38
C ASP A 255 -24.74 1.56 -3.90
N GLY A 256 -24.85 2.40 -4.93
CA GLY A 256 -26.11 2.69 -5.61
C GLY A 256 -25.90 3.27 -6.99
N ASP A 257 -27.00 3.54 -7.71
CA ASP A 257 -26.92 4.10 -9.06
C ASP A 257 -26.27 5.50 -9.07
N TRP A 258 -26.37 6.23 -7.96
CA TRP A 258 -25.76 7.53 -7.74
C TRP A 258 -24.23 7.48 -7.57
N GLY A 259 -23.65 6.30 -7.34
CA GLY A 259 -22.23 6.11 -7.02
C GLY A 259 -22.04 5.26 -5.76
N ASN A 260 -21.03 5.56 -4.97
CA ASN A 260 -20.75 4.82 -3.75
C ASN A 260 -20.10 5.68 -2.67
N ALA A 261 -20.24 5.25 -1.41
CA ALA A 261 -19.55 5.85 -0.28
C ALA A 261 -19.09 4.77 0.70
N GLN A 262 -17.99 5.06 1.39
CA GLN A 262 -17.43 4.19 2.40
C GLN A 262 -16.89 5.01 3.58
N LEU A 263 -17.19 4.54 4.79
CA LEU A 263 -16.53 4.99 6.01
C LEU A 263 -15.72 3.81 6.56
N SER A 264 -14.45 4.05 6.85
CA SER A 264 -13.54 3.02 7.37
C SER A 264 -12.84 3.50 8.62
N GLY A 265 -12.54 2.57 9.51
CA GLY A 265 -11.76 2.81 10.71
C GLY A 265 -10.73 1.70 10.93
N ALA A 266 -9.58 2.05 11.47
CA ALA A 266 -8.54 1.11 11.87
C ALA A 266 -8.04 1.43 13.28
N ILE A 267 -7.70 0.39 14.04
CA ILE A 267 -7.05 0.49 15.34
C ILE A 267 -5.72 -0.26 15.24
N HIS A 268 -4.65 0.43 15.64
CA HIS A 268 -3.27 -0.05 15.63
C HIS A 268 -2.69 0.01 17.05
N ASN A 269 -1.83 -0.94 17.38
CA ASN A 269 -1.13 -0.98 18.66
C ASN A 269 0.35 -0.65 18.43
N ASN A 270 0.77 0.55 18.81
CA ASN A 270 2.16 0.93 18.79
C ASN A 270 2.84 0.32 20.01
N GLN A 271 3.83 -0.53 19.80
CA GLN A 271 4.65 -1.08 20.89
C GLN A 271 6.10 -0.85 20.57
N PHE A 272 6.83 -0.22 21.48
CA PHE A 272 8.24 0.10 21.31
C PHE A 272 9.04 -0.30 22.53
N ARG A 273 10.29 -0.67 22.31
CA ARG A 273 11.25 -0.99 23.38
C ARG A 273 12.62 -0.40 23.10
N ASN A 274 13.38 -0.18 24.17
CA ASN A 274 14.77 0.21 24.05
C ASN A 274 15.69 -0.96 23.65
N VAL A 275 16.64 -0.67 22.77
CA VAL A 275 17.79 -1.52 22.44
C VAL A 275 19.08 -0.73 22.54
N THR A 276 20.18 -1.40 22.84
CA THR A 276 21.52 -0.82 22.78
C THR A 276 22.13 -1.08 21.41
N VAL A 277 22.36 -0.02 20.65
CA VAL A 277 23.19 -0.05 19.45
C VAL A 277 24.62 0.34 19.85
N GLY A 278 25.48 -0.66 19.99
CA GLY A 278 26.90 -0.52 20.36
C GLY A 278 27.68 -1.75 19.89
N PHE A 279 29.01 -1.72 19.97
CA PHE A 279 29.86 -2.87 19.62
C PHE A 279 30.44 -3.50 20.90
N PRO A 280 30.16 -4.78 21.21
CA PRO A 280 29.26 -5.68 20.49
C PRO A 280 27.77 -5.34 20.71
N PRO A 281 26.90 -5.59 19.71
CA PRO A 281 25.47 -5.31 19.84
C PRO A 281 24.87 -6.22 20.91
N GLN A 282 24.20 -5.62 21.89
CA GLN A 282 23.49 -6.36 22.93
C GLN A 282 22.02 -6.49 22.53
N ALA A 283 21.60 -7.73 22.27
CA ALA A 283 20.19 -8.03 22.04
C ALA A 283 19.38 -7.75 23.31
N ALA A 284 18.19 -7.18 23.14
CA ALA A 284 17.25 -6.89 24.23
C ALA A 284 16.90 -8.17 25.03
N PRO A 285 16.54 -8.04 26.33
CA PRO A 285 16.43 -6.80 27.09
C PRO A 285 17.76 -6.38 27.74
N VAL A 286 18.09 -5.09 27.62
CA VAL A 286 19.19 -4.46 28.37
C VAL A 286 18.72 -4.20 29.82
N GLN A 287 19.60 -4.23 30.82
CA GLN A 287 19.23 -3.93 32.20
C GLN A 287 18.59 -2.52 32.29
N GLY A 288 17.33 -2.42 32.74
CA GLY A 288 16.55 -1.18 32.73
C GLY A 288 15.71 -0.92 31.47
N ASN A 289 15.54 -1.93 30.60
CA ASN A 289 14.75 -1.90 29.37
C ASN A 289 13.34 -1.31 29.59
N GLN A 290 13.09 -0.13 29.03
CA GLN A 290 11.76 0.47 29.02
C GLN A 290 11.01 -0.02 27.78
N THR A 291 9.79 -0.48 28.01
CA THR A 291 8.82 -0.82 26.97
C THR A 291 7.62 0.09 27.18
N ASP A 292 7.07 0.60 26.10
CA ASP A 292 5.84 1.38 26.18
C ASP A 292 4.95 1.09 24.98
N SER A 293 3.65 1.31 25.16
CA SER A 293 2.64 1.02 24.16
C SER A 293 1.53 2.06 24.16
N GLU A 294 1.11 2.47 22.98
CA GLU A 294 0.06 3.46 22.77
C GLU A 294 -0.87 3.02 21.62
N ILE A 295 -2.18 3.22 21.77
CA ILE A 295 -3.14 2.84 20.73
C ILE A 295 -3.25 3.98 19.71
N GLY A 296 -2.94 3.67 18.46
CA GLY A 296 -3.21 4.54 17.32
C GLY A 296 -4.53 4.20 16.64
N TRP A 297 -5.12 5.17 15.96
CA TRP A 297 -6.32 4.97 15.16
C TRP A 297 -6.29 5.78 13.86
N ALA A 298 -7.06 5.30 12.88
CA ALA A 298 -7.23 5.97 11.60
C ALA A 298 -8.69 5.94 11.18
N ALA A 299 -9.12 6.98 10.45
CA ALA A 299 -10.43 7.07 9.83
C ALA A 299 -10.31 7.50 8.37
N LEU A 300 -11.14 6.93 7.51
CA LEU A 300 -11.23 7.28 6.10
C LEU A 300 -12.69 7.43 5.68
N PHE A 301 -12.99 8.52 4.98
CA PHE A 301 -14.22 8.68 4.23
C PHE A 301 -13.91 8.75 2.74
N GLY A 302 -14.54 7.87 1.96
CA GLY A 302 -14.45 7.84 0.51
C GLY A 302 -15.82 8.00 -0.13
N LEU A 303 -15.88 8.73 -1.22
CA LEU A 303 -17.11 9.05 -1.94
C LEU A 303 -16.84 9.11 -3.44
N VAL A 304 -17.72 8.49 -4.21
CA VAL A 304 -17.83 8.66 -5.66
C VAL A 304 -19.26 8.99 -5.98
N ILE A 305 -19.47 10.08 -6.73
CA ILE A 305 -20.78 10.50 -7.21
C ILE A 305 -20.75 10.47 -8.73
N ASN A 306 -21.61 9.65 -9.33
CA ASN A 306 -21.85 9.66 -10.76
C ASN A 306 -22.59 10.96 -11.13
N THR A 307 -22.12 11.64 -12.17
CA THR A 307 -22.69 12.92 -12.63
C THR A 307 -23.21 12.82 -14.07
N PRO A 308 -24.21 11.94 -14.34
CA PRO A 308 -24.74 11.73 -15.69
C PRO A 308 -25.40 12.99 -16.28
N SER A 309 -25.74 13.97 -15.45
CA SER A 309 -26.25 15.27 -15.90
C SER A 309 -25.19 16.14 -16.59
N ILE A 310 -23.90 15.87 -16.37
CA ILE A 310 -22.77 16.61 -16.98
C ILE A 310 -22.30 15.86 -18.23
N GLY A 311 -22.14 14.54 -18.13
CA GLY A 311 -21.70 13.68 -19.21
C GLY A 311 -21.88 12.21 -18.86
N ASP A 312 -22.07 11.37 -19.88
CA ASP A 312 -22.27 9.95 -19.69
C ASP A 312 -21.00 9.29 -19.13
N GLY A 313 -21.11 8.66 -17.96
CA GLY A 313 -19.98 8.01 -17.27
C GLY A 313 -19.10 8.96 -16.47
N ASP A 314 -19.43 10.26 -16.40
CA ASP A 314 -18.71 11.22 -15.58
C ASP A 314 -18.89 10.93 -14.09
N PHE A 315 -17.86 11.23 -13.31
CA PHE A 315 -17.93 11.10 -11.87
C PHE A 315 -17.03 12.10 -11.15
N PHE A 316 -17.48 12.46 -9.95
CA PHE A 316 -16.71 13.16 -8.94
C PHE A 316 -16.24 12.16 -7.89
N SER A 317 -14.96 12.22 -7.51
CA SER A 317 -14.39 11.45 -6.41
C SER A 317 -13.92 12.37 -5.29
N PHE A 318 -14.09 11.90 -4.05
CA PHE A 318 -13.59 12.55 -2.85
C PHE A 318 -13.08 11.52 -1.86
N LYS A 319 -11.97 11.83 -1.20
CA LYS A 319 -11.37 11.02 -0.14
C LYS A 319 -10.85 11.94 0.95
N ALA A 320 -11.11 11.58 2.20
CA ALA A 320 -10.54 12.23 3.37
C ALA A 320 -9.98 11.17 4.32
N ILE A 321 -8.79 11.43 4.86
CA ILE A 321 -8.10 10.51 5.76
C ILE A 321 -7.63 11.31 6.97
N TYR A 322 -7.79 10.74 8.16
CA TYR A 322 -7.21 11.25 9.40
C TYR A 322 -6.55 10.09 10.15
N THR A 323 -5.37 10.31 10.69
CA THR A 323 -4.67 9.33 11.54
C THR A 323 -4.07 9.99 12.76
N ASP A 324 -4.00 9.23 13.84
CA ASP A 324 -3.38 9.61 15.11
C ASP A 324 -2.69 8.36 15.65
N GLY A 325 -1.35 8.33 15.62
CA GLY A 325 -0.58 7.15 16.02
C GLY A 325 -0.73 5.96 15.07
N ALA A 326 -1.37 6.12 13.92
CA ALA A 326 -1.60 5.05 12.93
C ALA A 326 -1.29 5.54 11.51
N HIS A 327 -0.22 6.33 11.38
CA HIS A 327 0.18 6.99 10.15
C HIS A 327 0.42 6.02 8.97
N GLN A 328 0.69 4.75 9.25
CA GLN A 328 0.76 3.69 8.23
C GLN A 328 -0.51 3.54 7.38
N TYR A 329 -1.66 4.05 7.84
CA TYR A 329 -2.92 4.08 7.09
C TYR A 329 -3.06 5.30 6.16
N PHE A 330 -2.20 6.31 6.32
CA PHE A 330 -2.12 7.53 5.54
C PHE A 330 -1.24 7.40 4.28
N GLN A 331 -0.75 6.17 4.00
CA GLN A 331 0.26 5.80 2.99
C GLN A 331 1.71 5.99 3.47
N ASP A 332 2.64 5.18 2.94
CA ASP A 332 4.09 5.17 3.23
C ASP A 332 4.85 6.49 2.91
N SER A 333 4.13 7.58 2.68
CA SER A 333 4.58 8.68 1.83
C SER A 333 4.64 10.02 2.51
N PHE A 334 4.26 10.16 3.78
CA PHE A 334 4.07 11.49 4.36
C PHE A 334 4.71 11.57 5.74
N GLY A 335 6.03 11.46 5.76
CA GLY A 335 6.84 11.47 6.99
C GLY A 335 7.87 10.34 7.08
N GLY A 336 8.02 9.50 6.05
CA GLY A 336 8.99 8.37 6.07
C GLY A 336 10.24 8.55 5.21
N ALA A 337 10.16 9.26 4.08
CA ALA A 337 11.34 9.57 3.26
C ALA A 337 12.24 10.63 3.93
N GLY A 338 11.63 11.48 4.74
CA GLY A 338 12.26 12.53 5.50
C GLY A 338 12.46 12.23 6.98
N ILE A 339 12.26 10.98 7.42
CA ILE A 339 12.54 10.58 8.80
C ILE A 339 13.46 9.36 8.89
N GLY A 340 14.67 9.51 8.35
CA GLY A 340 15.82 8.74 8.84
C GLY A 340 15.90 7.32 8.29
N GLY A 341 15.53 7.14 7.03
CA GLY A 341 15.71 5.88 6.31
C GLY A 341 14.49 4.99 6.32
N GLY A 342 13.42 5.41 5.61
CA GLY A 342 12.51 4.49 4.92
C GLY A 342 11.40 3.83 5.75
N GLY A 343 10.98 4.42 6.88
CA GLY A 343 9.90 3.88 7.72
C GLY A 343 8.80 4.90 8.03
N VAL A 344 7.56 4.43 8.18
CA VAL A 344 6.41 5.23 8.64
C VAL A 344 6.58 5.56 10.13
N VAL A 345 6.39 6.82 10.52
CA VAL A 345 6.50 7.25 11.92
C VAL A 345 5.12 7.37 12.54
N ASN A 346 4.85 6.58 13.59
CA ASN A 346 3.58 6.64 14.31
C ASN A 346 3.69 7.41 15.64
N THR A 347 4.85 7.38 16.31
CA THR A 347 4.99 7.89 17.68
C THR A 347 6.33 8.56 17.93
N ILE A 348 6.37 9.43 18.92
CA ILE A 348 7.58 10.07 19.43
C ILE A 348 8.03 9.36 20.71
N TRP A 349 9.28 8.93 20.73
CA TRP A 349 9.89 8.22 21.85
C TRP A 349 10.74 9.16 22.71
N GLY A 350 10.38 9.36 23.96
CA GLY A 350 11.11 10.15 24.94
C GLY A 350 12.43 9.53 25.41
N GLN A 351 13.19 10.29 26.20
CA GLN A 351 14.46 9.84 26.81
C GLN A 351 14.21 8.88 27.99
N CYS A 352 13.79 7.66 27.69
CA CYS A 352 13.65 6.59 28.67
C CYS A 352 14.99 5.85 28.84
N THR A 353 15.74 6.09 29.93
CA THR A 353 17.10 5.53 30.13
C THR A 353 17.24 4.69 31.41
N PRO A 354 18.12 3.68 31.44
CA PRO A 354 18.46 2.96 32.68
C PRO A 354 19.14 3.89 33.69
N GLY A 355 18.50 4.15 34.83
CA GLY A 355 19.10 4.90 35.96
C GLY A 355 18.50 6.28 36.24
N ALA A 356 17.65 6.79 35.35
CA ALA A 356 16.72 7.88 35.65
C ALA A 356 15.30 7.29 35.52
N PRO A 357 14.57 7.02 36.62
CA PRO A 357 13.17 6.60 36.49
C PRO A 357 12.45 7.66 35.65
N ALA A 358 11.73 7.21 34.63
CA ALA A 358 11.04 8.08 33.70
C ALA A 358 10.18 9.08 34.49
N LEU A 359 10.35 10.37 34.23
CA LEU A 359 9.46 11.41 34.73
C LEU A 359 8.11 11.41 33.96
N GLY A 360 7.72 10.29 33.32
CA GLY A 360 6.56 10.16 32.43
C GLY A 360 6.58 8.87 31.57
N ASN A 361 5.69 8.78 30.59
CA ASN A 361 5.64 7.70 29.59
C ASN A 361 6.84 7.79 28.61
N CYS A 362 7.23 6.68 28.01
CA CYS A 362 8.31 6.63 27.01
C CYS A 362 7.82 6.94 25.61
N ILE A 363 6.59 6.57 25.25
CA ILE A 363 5.89 7.19 24.14
C ILE A 363 5.35 8.51 24.68
N VAL A 364 5.91 9.61 24.20
CA VAL A 364 5.58 10.95 24.71
C VAL A 364 4.44 11.58 23.93
N ASP A 365 4.27 11.19 22.67
CA ASP A 365 3.20 11.70 21.82
C ASP A 365 3.03 10.83 20.56
N THR A 366 1.88 10.96 19.92
CA THR A 366 1.54 10.32 18.64
C THR A 366 1.67 11.30 17.49
N VAL A 367 1.96 10.80 16.29
CA VAL A 367 1.97 11.62 15.07
C VAL A 367 0.55 11.70 14.53
N THR A 368 0.09 12.91 14.25
CA THR A 368 -1.24 13.15 13.68
C THR A 368 -1.11 13.63 12.24
N THR A 369 -1.89 13.03 11.33
CA THR A 369 -1.89 13.44 9.93
C THR A 369 -3.31 13.47 9.36
N TRP A 370 -3.55 14.38 8.44
CA TRP A 370 -4.83 14.45 7.74
C TRP A 370 -4.68 14.90 6.30
N SER A 371 -5.60 14.47 5.46
CA SER A 371 -5.59 14.79 4.05
C SER A 371 -6.97 14.79 3.44
N VAL A 372 -7.10 15.52 2.34
CA VAL A 372 -8.23 15.49 1.44
C VAL A 372 -7.75 15.34 0.00
N LEU A 373 -8.50 14.61 -0.79
CA LEU A 373 -8.30 14.40 -2.22
C LEU A 373 -9.66 14.56 -2.89
N ALA A 374 -9.70 15.33 -3.97
CA ALA A 374 -10.86 15.43 -4.83
C ALA A 374 -10.47 15.37 -6.30
N GLY A 375 -11.32 14.77 -7.12
CA GLY A 375 -11.12 14.69 -8.56
C GLY A 375 -12.44 14.69 -9.32
N PHE A 376 -12.41 15.16 -10.55
CA PHE A 376 -13.53 15.09 -11.48
C PHE A 376 -13.06 14.53 -12.81
N THR A 377 -13.71 13.45 -13.26
CA THR A 377 -13.44 12.81 -14.55
C THR A 377 -14.58 13.12 -15.51
N HIS A 378 -14.24 13.66 -16.67
CA HIS A 378 -15.19 13.93 -17.76
C HIS A 378 -14.87 13.06 -18.98
N ASN A 379 -15.88 12.33 -19.46
CA ASN A 379 -15.78 11.47 -20.63
C ASN A 379 -16.32 12.21 -21.86
N TRP A 380 -15.42 12.87 -22.58
CA TRP A 380 -15.75 13.55 -23.83
C TRP A 380 -16.30 12.59 -24.89
N THR A 381 -15.76 11.37 -24.94
CA THR A 381 -16.19 10.28 -25.82
C THR A 381 -15.98 8.93 -25.14
N PRO A 382 -16.52 7.82 -25.66
CA PRO A 382 -16.24 6.48 -25.10
C PRO A 382 -14.76 6.07 -25.12
N THR A 383 -13.91 6.77 -25.88
CA THR A 383 -12.48 6.46 -26.03
C THR A 383 -11.57 7.57 -25.52
N PHE A 384 -12.10 8.69 -25.05
CA PHE A 384 -11.29 9.83 -24.60
C PHE A 384 -11.93 10.51 -23.39
N ASN A 385 -11.16 10.63 -22.31
CA ASN A 385 -11.54 11.30 -21.09
C ASN A 385 -10.42 12.19 -20.56
N SER A 386 -10.78 13.05 -19.62
CA SER A 386 -9.83 13.86 -18.86
C SER A 386 -10.22 13.92 -17.40
N THR A 387 -9.22 13.93 -16.52
CA THR A 387 -9.43 14.09 -15.07
C THR A 387 -8.69 15.32 -14.56
N LEU A 388 -9.40 16.19 -13.83
CA LEU A 388 -8.78 17.26 -13.05
C LEU A 388 -8.96 16.94 -11.57
N GLY A 389 -7.89 16.98 -10.79
CA GLY A 389 -7.99 16.75 -9.36
C GLY A 389 -6.88 17.42 -8.57
N GLY A 390 -6.97 17.32 -7.26
CA GLY A 390 -6.01 17.88 -6.34
C GLY A 390 -6.09 17.26 -4.97
N GLY A 391 -4.96 17.33 -4.28
CA GLY A 391 -4.76 16.78 -2.94
C GLY A 391 -4.18 17.84 -2.02
N TYR A 392 -4.57 17.78 -0.75
CA TYR A 392 -3.97 18.55 0.33
C TYR A 392 -3.75 17.64 1.53
N GLY A 393 -2.62 17.77 2.21
CA GLY A 393 -2.29 16.98 3.39
C GLY A 393 -1.40 17.74 4.35
N SER A 394 -1.49 17.38 5.62
CA SER A 394 -0.68 17.95 6.69
C SER A 394 -0.23 16.84 7.62
N VAL A 395 1.01 16.97 8.08
CA VAL A 395 1.70 16.06 8.97
C VAL A 395 2.19 16.85 10.16
N ASP A 396 1.61 16.55 11.31
CA ASP A 396 1.93 17.21 12.57
C ASP A 396 2.71 16.22 13.44
N VAL A 397 4.00 16.52 13.61
CA VAL A 397 4.91 15.77 14.47
C VAL A 397 5.19 16.62 15.71
N PRO A 398 4.59 16.29 16.86
CA PRO A 398 4.68 17.10 18.07
C PRO A 398 6.08 17.07 18.70
N LYS A 399 6.44 18.18 19.36
CA LYS A 399 7.67 18.48 20.13
C LYS A 399 8.70 17.36 20.23
N VAL A 400 9.67 17.40 19.31
CA VAL A 400 10.95 16.70 19.47
C VAL A 400 11.83 17.56 20.39
N LEU A 401 12.27 17.02 21.53
CA LEU A 401 13.21 17.68 22.46
C LEU A 401 14.65 17.58 21.94
N THR A 402 15.02 18.43 20.98
CA THR A 402 16.41 18.43 20.49
C THR A 402 17.33 19.03 21.57
N THR A 403 18.00 18.16 22.34
CA THR A 403 19.11 18.57 23.19
C THR A 403 20.35 18.71 22.30
N TYR A 404 20.60 19.91 21.79
CA TYR A 404 21.86 20.26 21.13
C TYR A 404 22.71 21.08 22.10
N GLY A 405 23.62 20.42 22.82
CA GLY A 405 24.61 21.10 23.63
C GLY A 405 25.84 21.47 22.80
N PRO A 406 26.39 22.69 22.90
CA PRO A 406 27.74 22.94 22.40
C PRO A 406 28.71 22.04 23.18
N ALA A 407 29.65 21.41 22.48
CA ALA A 407 30.67 20.53 23.04
C ALA A 407 31.69 21.31 23.92
N VAL A 408 31.23 21.91 25.01
CA VAL A 408 32.07 22.52 26.06
C VAL A 408 31.61 22.02 27.44
N PRO A 409 32.53 21.63 28.34
CA PRO A 409 32.17 20.79 29.50
C PRO A 409 31.39 21.51 30.64
N PHE A 410 30.88 22.73 30.44
CA PHE A 410 30.30 23.54 31.52
C PHE A 410 29.11 24.45 31.14
N ALA A 411 28.41 24.19 30.04
CA ALA A 411 27.18 24.91 29.72
C ALA A 411 25.96 23.98 29.85
N LEU A 412 25.04 24.28 30.77
CA LEU A 412 23.68 23.73 30.72
C LEU A 412 23.10 24.09 29.33
N GLY A 413 23.01 23.10 28.44
CA GLY A 413 22.48 23.29 27.10
C GLY A 413 21.04 23.76 27.15
N THR A 414 20.73 24.81 26.40
CA THR A 414 19.37 25.27 26.16
C THR A 414 18.62 24.19 25.37
N THR A 415 17.57 23.63 25.97
CA THR A 415 16.60 22.75 25.32
C THR A 415 15.75 23.55 24.34
N GLY A 416 15.82 23.24 23.04
CA GLY A 416 14.84 23.68 22.06
C GLY A 416 13.78 22.60 21.89
N THR A 417 12.51 22.94 22.07
CA THR A 417 11.40 22.10 21.62
C THR A 417 10.97 22.55 20.25
N ALA A 418 10.91 21.62 19.32
CA ALA A 418 10.66 21.86 17.92
C ALA A 418 9.41 21.08 17.49
N ASP A 419 8.35 21.78 17.08
CA ASP A 419 7.22 21.17 16.37
C ASP A 419 7.60 21.07 14.89
N LEU A 420 7.37 19.91 14.28
CA LEU A 420 7.50 19.72 12.83
C LEU A 420 6.09 19.64 12.25
N ASP A 421 5.66 20.73 11.62
CA ASP A 421 4.41 20.81 10.84
C ASP A 421 4.80 20.91 9.38
N THR A 422 4.36 19.95 8.56
CA THR A 422 4.60 19.98 7.12
C THR A 422 3.30 19.89 6.37
N LYS A 423 3.13 20.79 5.40
CA LYS A 423 1.93 20.88 4.56
C LYS A 423 2.29 20.61 3.12
N PHE A 424 1.43 19.88 2.45
CA PHE A 424 1.62 19.48 1.06
C PHE A 424 0.33 19.73 0.31
N TRP A 425 0.47 20.25 -0.90
CA TRP A 425 -0.65 20.28 -1.84
C TRP A 425 -0.19 20.05 -3.26
N GLN A 426 -1.14 19.65 -4.09
CA GLN A 426 -0.87 19.36 -5.49
C GLN A 426 -2.15 19.37 -6.31
N VAL A 427 -1.97 19.67 -7.59
CA VAL A 427 -3.02 19.63 -8.60
C VAL A 427 -2.50 18.81 -9.78
N TYR A 428 -3.36 17.98 -10.35
CA TYR A 428 -3.04 17.15 -11.49
C TYR A 428 -4.12 17.25 -12.57
N LEU A 429 -3.67 17.11 -13.81
CA LEU A 429 -4.50 16.99 -14.99
C LEU A 429 -4.08 15.75 -15.77
N ASP A 430 -5.01 14.86 -16.00
CA ASP A 430 -4.85 13.61 -16.73
C ASP A 430 -5.68 13.64 -18.03
N PHE A 431 -5.12 13.08 -19.09
CA PHE A 431 -5.82 12.80 -20.34
C PHE A 431 -5.60 11.35 -20.73
N ALA A 432 -6.67 10.56 -20.87
CA ALA A 432 -6.58 9.19 -21.32
C ALA A 432 -7.32 8.96 -22.64
N TRP A 433 -6.62 8.35 -23.60
CA TRP A 433 -7.13 7.98 -24.91
C TRP A 433 -6.99 6.47 -25.16
N THR A 434 -8.11 5.81 -25.40
CA THR A 434 -8.23 4.37 -25.63
C THR A 434 -8.77 4.10 -27.05
N PRO A 435 -7.93 4.25 -28.10
CA PRO A 435 -8.39 4.13 -29.49
C PRO A 435 -8.89 2.74 -29.88
N VAL A 436 -8.38 1.72 -29.22
CA VAL A 436 -8.78 0.32 -29.40
C VAL A 436 -8.96 -0.32 -28.03
N PRO A 437 -9.84 -1.33 -27.91
CA PRO A 437 -10.04 -2.01 -26.64
C PRO A 437 -8.72 -2.51 -26.04
N ARG A 438 -8.57 -2.27 -24.74
CA ARG A 438 -7.41 -2.67 -23.92
C ARG A 438 -6.09 -1.94 -24.21
N THR A 439 -6.05 -0.92 -25.07
CA THR A 439 -4.83 -0.10 -25.26
C THR A 439 -5.14 1.34 -24.92
N THR A 440 -4.50 1.86 -23.88
CA THR A 440 -4.69 3.24 -23.40
C THR A 440 -3.37 4.00 -23.43
N PHE A 441 -3.42 5.19 -24.01
CA PHE A 441 -2.39 6.22 -23.94
C PHE A 441 -2.84 7.25 -22.92
N GLN A 442 -1.95 7.65 -22.03
CA GLN A 442 -2.28 8.53 -20.93
C GLN A 442 -1.18 9.58 -20.74
N VAL A 443 -1.55 10.82 -20.49
CA VAL A 443 -0.64 11.93 -20.21
C VAL A 443 -1.10 12.65 -18.96
N ASP A 444 -0.19 12.82 -18.02
CA ASP A 444 -0.40 13.60 -16.80
C ASP A 444 0.47 14.84 -16.77
N LEU A 445 -0.09 15.92 -16.24
CA LEU A 445 0.61 17.12 -15.81
C LEU A 445 0.34 17.34 -14.33
N VAL A 446 1.39 17.47 -13.53
CA VAL A 446 1.28 17.61 -12.07
C VAL A 446 2.08 18.82 -11.62
N TYR A 447 1.47 19.63 -10.76
CA TYR A 447 2.16 20.64 -9.97
C TYR A 447 1.99 20.28 -8.49
N GLY A 448 3.12 20.17 -7.80
CA GLY A 448 3.18 19.91 -6.37
C GLY A 448 3.84 21.06 -5.64
N ASN A 449 3.51 21.21 -4.36
CA ASN A 449 4.12 22.20 -3.49
C ASN A 449 4.17 21.67 -2.05
N ALA A 450 5.27 22.00 -1.38
CA ALA A 450 5.53 21.63 0.00
C ALA A 450 5.91 22.89 0.80
N ASP A 451 5.23 23.08 1.91
CA ASP A 451 5.52 24.08 2.92
C ASP A 451 6.07 23.36 4.16
N TYR A 452 7.35 23.57 4.40
CA TYR A 452 8.04 22.97 5.53
C TYR A 452 8.22 24.00 6.64
N ASN A 453 7.54 23.78 7.78
CA ASN A 453 7.72 24.62 8.95
C ASN A 453 8.69 23.95 9.93
N TYR A 454 9.99 24.23 9.79
CA TYR A 454 11.02 23.79 10.72
C TYR A 454 11.42 24.91 11.70
N PRO A 455 11.68 24.60 12.98
CA PRO A 455 12.16 25.59 13.93
C PRO A 455 13.60 26.02 13.64
N GLN A 456 13.79 27.34 13.71
CA GLN A 456 15.01 28.05 13.37
C GLN A 456 16.18 27.64 14.28
N TRP A 457 17.35 27.34 13.69
CA TRP A 457 18.62 27.43 14.40
C TRP A 457 19.60 28.40 13.73
N ASN A 458 20.09 29.37 14.51
CA ASN A 458 20.96 30.46 14.08
C ASN A 458 22.45 30.06 14.19
N GLY A 459 22.82 28.93 13.58
CA GLY A 459 24.17 28.38 13.62
C GLY A 459 24.47 27.57 12.37
N ALA A 460 25.57 27.91 11.69
CA ALA A 460 25.99 27.32 10.42
C ALA A 460 25.98 25.77 10.41
N ASN A 461 25.40 25.21 9.35
CA ASN A 461 25.63 23.87 8.80
C ASN A 461 25.21 22.63 9.60
N ASN A 462 24.30 22.71 10.58
CA ASN A 462 23.84 21.51 11.27
C ASN A 462 22.39 21.18 10.90
N CYS A 463 22.24 20.15 10.08
CA CYS A 463 20.97 19.57 9.65
C CYS A 463 20.37 18.83 10.85
N VAL A 464 19.25 19.34 11.39
CA VAL A 464 18.52 18.68 12.49
C VAL A 464 17.11 18.43 12.00
N GLY A 465 16.99 17.32 11.30
CA GLY A 465 15.82 16.91 10.57
C GLY A 465 16.22 15.65 9.81
N PRO A 466 15.44 14.57 9.90
CA PRO A 466 15.83 13.32 9.27
C PRO A 466 15.52 13.30 7.75
N VAL A 467 15.09 14.44 7.21
CA VAL A 467 15.25 14.89 5.83
C VAL A 467 16.64 15.52 5.78
N ALA A 468 17.54 14.99 4.96
CA ALA A 468 18.84 15.62 4.71
C ALA A 468 18.68 16.91 3.87
N VAL A 469 17.81 17.84 4.29
CA VAL A 469 17.70 19.17 3.72
C VAL A 469 18.66 20.05 4.51
N CYS A 470 19.81 20.30 3.89
CA CYS A 470 20.82 21.22 4.40
C CYS A 470 20.78 22.46 3.48
N GLY A 471 20.07 23.50 3.90
CA GLY A 471 19.88 24.76 3.18
C GLY A 471 19.54 25.91 4.13
N PRO A 472 19.77 27.18 3.73
CA PRO A 472 19.65 28.30 4.65
C PRO A 472 18.18 28.68 4.92
N LEU A 473 17.72 28.40 6.14
CA LEU A 473 16.89 29.31 6.94
C LEU A 473 15.47 29.67 6.40
N GLY A 474 14.42 28.99 6.88
CA GLY A 474 13.06 29.54 6.77
C GLY A 474 11.95 28.50 6.83
N SER A 475 10.73 28.96 7.04
CA SER A 475 9.55 28.33 6.44
C SER A 475 9.73 28.45 4.93
N ASP A 476 9.99 27.34 4.24
CA ASP A 476 10.24 27.36 2.81
C ASP A 476 9.04 26.74 2.10
N ASP A 477 8.46 27.55 1.21
CA ASP A 477 7.31 27.24 0.37
C ASP A 477 7.82 27.02 -1.06
N ASP A 478 7.97 25.76 -1.44
CA ASP A 478 8.58 25.38 -2.71
C ASP A 478 7.67 24.49 -3.55
N GLY A 479 7.66 24.76 -4.86
CA GLY A 479 6.79 24.07 -5.80
C GLY A 479 7.50 23.65 -7.07
N ALA A 480 6.96 22.61 -7.69
CA ALA A 480 7.59 21.94 -8.82
C ALA A 480 6.59 21.32 -9.80
N PHE A 481 6.94 21.34 -11.09
CA PHE A 481 6.19 20.70 -12.18
C PHE A 481 6.78 19.34 -12.54
N SER A 482 5.90 18.43 -12.94
CA SER A 482 6.26 17.16 -13.56
C SER A 482 5.21 16.75 -14.60
N ALA A 483 5.62 15.95 -15.57
CA ALA A 483 4.77 15.41 -16.62
C ALA A 483 5.12 13.95 -16.85
N ALA A 484 4.09 13.10 -17.02
CA ALA A 484 4.30 11.71 -17.39
C ALA A 484 3.48 11.32 -18.61
N PHE A 485 4.01 10.36 -19.35
CA PHE A 485 3.34 9.68 -20.42
C PHE A 485 3.37 8.17 -20.15
N GLN A 486 2.22 7.54 -20.31
CA GLN A 486 2.05 6.11 -20.09
C GLN A 486 1.33 5.48 -21.28
N VAL A 487 1.80 4.30 -21.68
CA VAL A 487 1.06 3.43 -22.60
C VAL A 487 0.84 2.10 -21.91
N THR A 488 -0.41 1.67 -21.80
CA THR A 488 -0.76 0.38 -21.19
C THR A 488 -1.56 -0.45 -22.19
N ARG A 489 -1.18 -1.73 -22.35
CA ARG A 489 -2.00 -2.72 -23.03
C ARG A 489 -2.32 -3.89 -22.10
N SER A 490 -3.59 -4.09 -21.81
CA SER A 490 -4.07 -5.24 -21.03
C SER A 490 -4.41 -6.43 -21.92
N PHE A 491 -4.41 -7.63 -21.34
CA PHE A 491 -4.80 -8.86 -22.02
C PHE A 491 -5.80 -9.68 -21.22
#